data_AF-A0A955X4T4-F1
#
_entry.id   AF-A0A955X4T4-F1
#
_cell.length_a   1.000
_cell.length_b   1.000
_cell.length_c   1.000
_cell.angle_alpha   90.00
_cell.angle_beta   90.00
_cell.angle_gamma   90.00
#
_symmetry.space_group_name_H-M   'P 1'
#
loop_
_entity.id
_entity.type
_entity.pdbx_description
1 polymer ?
#
loop_
_entity_poly.entity_id
_entity_poly.type
_entity_poly.pdbx_seq_one_letter_code
_entity_poly.pdbx_strand_id
1 'polypeptide(L)'
;AGGRGARQAPPQLGQRQGAVQHHAVPVEARGHDPLEGVRVTEPAEGEGVGLADTGRGRLAHRVAWADGKVTRWDRVAPTEWTHHPDGVATRAPVGWPAAEAEARARWHMALLDPCVPFGVTVEGA
;
A
#
# COMPACT_ATOMS: atom_id res chain seq x y z
N ALA A 1 50.78 7.52 13.10
CA ALA A 1 49.70 7.41 14.10
C ALA A 1 48.77 8.60 13.88
N GLY A 2 47.45 8.53 13.70
CA GLY A 2 46.45 7.49 13.97
C GLY A 2 45.18 8.26 14.35
N GLY A 3 44.06 8.01 13.68
CA GLY A 3 42.80 8.71 14.01
C GLY A 3 41.69 8.50 12.98
N ARG A 4 41.35 7.24 12.68
CA ARG A 4 40.13 6.92 11.92
C ARG A 4 38.92 7.25 12.80
N GLY A 5 38.14 8.24 12.40
CA GLY A 5 36.86 8.57 13.04
C GLY A 5 35.99 7.31 13.15
N ALA A 6 35.59 6.99 14.38
CA ALA A 6 34.75 5.85 14.66
C ALA A 6 33.42 6.03 13.93
N ARG A 7 33.16 5.20 12.92
CA ARG A 7 31.82 5.01 12.40
C ARG A 7 30.97 4.47 13.53
N GLN A 8 30.04 5.28 14.03
CA GLN A 8 29.03 4.80 14.96
C GLN A 8 28.27 3.67 14.27
N ALA A 9 28.17 2.52 14.94
CA ALA A 9 27.35 1.42 14.47
C ALA A 9 25.90 1.91 14.32
N PRO A 10 25.17 1.50 13.26
CA PRO A 10 23.75 1.81 13.19
C PRO A 10 23.08 1.33 14.49
N PRO A 11 22.17 2.13 15.07
CA PRO A 11 21.47 1.71 16.27
C PRO A 11 20.86 0.34 16.00
N GLN A 12 21.24 -0.64 16.82
CA GLN A 12 20.62 -1.95 16.79
C GLN A 12 19.13 -1.70 16.93
N LEU A 13 18.34 -2.13 15.93
CA LEU A 13 16.88 -2.06 15.98
C LEU A 13 16.46 -2.97 17.15
N GLY A 14 16.50 -2.42 18.35
CA GLY A 14 16.10 -3.09 19.57
C GLY A 14 14.65 -3.50 19.38
N GLN A 15 14.38 -4.74 19.78
CA GLN A 15 13.07 -5.37 19.92
C GLN A 15 12.10 -4.41 20.62
N ARG A 16 11.47 -3.51 19.86
CA ARG A 16 10.30 -2.77 20.30
C ARG A 16 9.11 -3.60 19.86
N GLN A 17 8.72 -4.55 20.71
CA GLN A 17 7.36 -5.07 20.75
C GLN A 17 6.44 -3.90 21.16
N GLY A 18 6.25 -2.94 20.26
CA GLY A 18 5.22 -1.93 20.40
C GLY A 18 3.93 -2.56 19.93
N ALA A 19 2.94 -2.65 20.82
CA ALA A 19 1.59 -3.07 20.48
C ALA A 19 1.14 -2.31 19.21
N VAL A 20 0.95 -3.04 18.11
CA VAL A 20 0.32 -2.49 16.92
C VAL A 20 -1.14 -2.25 17.33
N GLN A 21 -1.48 -1.00 17.61
CA GLN A 21 -2.85 -0.63 17.93
C GLN A 21 -3.66 -0.66 16.64
N HIS A 22 -4.52 -1.68 16.51
CA HIS A 22 -5.56 -1.70 15.48
C HIS A 22 -6.62 -0.67 15.85
N HIS A 23 -6.47 0.56 15.39
CA HIS A 23 -7.57 1.52 15.37
C HIS A 23 -8.32 1.36 14.04
N ALA A 24 -9.37 0.54 14.06
CA ALA A 24 -10.33 0.44 12.97
C ALA A 24 -11.42 1.49 13.21
N VAL A 25 -11.53 2.48 12.33
CA VAL A 25 -12.73 3.31 12.24
C VAL A 25 -13.74 2.52 11.39
N PRO A 26 -14.95 2.21 11.90
CA PRO A 26 -15.95 1.54 11.09
C PRO A 26 -16.39 2.46 9.96
N VAL A 27 -16.12 2.07 8.72
CA VAL A 27 -16.70 2.69 7.53
C VAL A 27 -17.82 1.77 7.08
N GLU A 28 -19.08 2.20 7.25
CA GLU A 28 -20.22 1.47 6.71
C GLU A 28 -20.24 1.59 5.18
N ALA A 29 -19.59 0.64 4.50
CA ALA A 29 -19.70 0.49 3.06
C ALA A 29 -20.96 -0.33 2.73
N ARG A 30 -21.91 0.24 1.99
CA ARG A 30 -23.00 -0.55 1.38
C ARG A 30 -22.44 -1.30 0.16
N GLY A 31 -22.10 -2.58 0.31
CA GLY A 31 -21.51 -3.45 -0.72
C GLY A 31 -20.89 -4.73 -0.13
N HIS A 32 -20.38 -5.65 -0.97
CA HIS A 32 -19.61 -6.85 -0.56
C HIS A 32 -18.58 -6.50 0.51
N ASP A 33 -18.51 -7.28 1.59
CA ASP A 33 -17.53 -7.06 2.66
C ASP A 33 -16.13 -7.22 2.07
N PRO A 34 -15.32 -6.14 1.98
CA PRO A 34 -13.99 -6.21 1.37
C PRO A 34 -13.02 -7.09 2.18
N LEU A 35 -13.40 -7.50 3.40
CA LEU A 35 -12.63 -8.39 4.25
C LEU A 35 -13.14 -9.84 4.22
N GLU A 36 -14.17 -10.15 3.43
CA GLU A 36 -14.68 -11.51 3.28
C GLU A 36 -13.58 -12.45 2.77
N GLY A 37 -13.24 -13.47 3.55
CA GLY A 37 -12.16 -14.42 3.24
C GLY A 37 -10.75 -13.95 3.56
N VAL A 38 -10.56 -12.70 4.01
CA VAL A 38 -9.25 -12.19 4.45
C VAL A 38 -8.91 -12.77 5.82
N ARG A 39 -7.84 -13.58 5.89
CA ARG A 39 -7.32 -14.09 7.16
C ARG A 39 -6.21 -13.18 7.67
N VAL A 40 -6.42 -12.61 8.85
CA VAL A 40 -5.36 -11.95 9.61
C VAL A 40 -4.67 -13.01 10.45
N THR A 41 -3.40 -13.27 10.18
CA THR A 41 -2.56 -14.14 11.00
C THR A 41 -1.56 -13.29 11.77
N GLU A 42 -1.19 -13.72 12.96
CA GLU A 42 -0.06 -13.10 13.66
C GLU A 42 1.23 -13.31 12.84
N PRO A 43 2.16 -12.33 12.84
CA PRO A 43 3.47 -12.51 12.21
C PRO A 43 4.21 -13.70 12.84
N ALA A 44 4.97 -14.43 12.02
CA ALA A 44 5.84 -15.48 12.54
C ALA A 44 7.00 -14.87 13.37
N GLU A 45 7.68 -15.70 14.16
CA GLU A 45 8.91 -15.27 14.84
C GLU A 45 9.94 -14.77 13.82
N GLY A 46 10.54 -13.61 14.10
CA GLY A 46 11.44 -12.92 13.16
C GLY A 46 10.71 -12.15 12.06
N GLU A 47 9.37 -12.12 12.02
CA GLU A 47 8.61 -11.26 11.12
C GLU A 47 8.04 -10.02 11.84
N GLY A 48 7.94 -8.91 11.10
CA GLY A 48 7.28 -7.69 11.51
C GLY A 48 6.35 -7.17 10.43
N VAL A 49 5.17 -6.73 10.83
CA VAL A 49 4.20 -6.09 9.94
C VAL A 49 3.99 -4.65 10.39
N GLY A 50 4.08 -3.71 9.45
CA GLY A 50 3.88 -2.28 9.67
C GLY A 50 2.78 -1.75 8.77
N LEU A 51 1.88 -0.95 9.34
CA LEU A 51 0.80 -0.26 8.63
C LEU A 51 0.90 1.23 8.90
N ALA A 52 0.75 2.03 7.86
CA ALA A 52 0.70 3.49 7.98
C ALA A 52 -0.37 4.08 7.06
N ASP A 53 -1.18 4.99 7.59
CA ASP A 53 -2.03 5.82 6.76
C ASP A 53 -1.20 6.93 6.11
N THR A 54 -1.38 7.11 4.80
CA THR A 54 -0.72 8.15 4.00
C THR A 54 -1.78 9.02 3.32
N GLY A 55 -1.37 10.16 2.76
CA GLY A 55 -2.28 11.00 1.98
C GLY A 55 -2.93 10.30 0.78
N ARG A 56 -2.38 9.16 0.33
CA ARG A 56 -2.88 8.38 -0.81
C ARG A 56 -3.51 7.04 -0.41
N GLY A 57 -3.75 6.83 0.89
CA GLY A 57 -4.29 5.58 1.43
C GLY A 57 -3.27 4.77 2.25
N ARG A 58 -3.61 3.51 2.55
CA ARG A 58 -2.85 2.64 3.46
C ARG A 58 -1.59 2.09 2.79
N LEU A 59 -0.45 2.23 3.46
CA LEU A 59 0.81 1.58 3.15
C LEU A 59 1.02 0.39 4.09
N ALA A 60 1.38 -0.76 3.54
CA ALA A 60 1.66 -1.97 4.31
C ALA A 60 3.08 -2.49 4.02
N HIS A 61 3.79 -2.92 5.06
CA HIS A 61 5.08 -3.59 4.98
C HIS A 61 5.03 -4.89 5.76
N ARG A 62 5.62 -5.94 5.21
CA ARG A 62 6.01 -7.15 5.94
C ARG A 62 7.50 -7.38 5.76
N VAL A 63 8.22 -7.56 6.86
CA VAL A 63 9.66 -7.78 6.85
C VAL A 63 9.95 -9.05 7.64
N ALA A 64 10.72 -9.98 7.09
CA ALA A 64 11.29 -11.10 7.83
C ALA A 64 12.78 -10.84 8.08
N TRP A 65 13.25 -11.24 9.25
CA TRP A 65 14.59 -10.99 9.74
C TRP A 65 15.19 -12.25 10.37
N ALA A 66 16.41 -12.58 9.98
CA ALA A 66 17.20 -13.65 10.58
C ALA A 66 18.68 -13.27 10.58
N ASP A 67 19.42 -13.68 11.60
CA ASP A 67 20.88 -13.51 11.71
C ASP A 67 21.37 -12.06 11.46
N GLY A 68 20.61 -11.09 11.98
CA GLY A 68 20.97 -9.68 11.85
C GLY A 68 20.71 -9.09 10.45
N LYS A 69 19.92 -9.74 9.60
CA LYS A 69 19.62 -9.30 8.24
C LYS A 69 18.14 -9.45 7.88
N VAL A 70 17.67 -8.58 6.99
CA VAL A 70 16.37 -8.76 6.31
C VAL A 70 16.49 -9.91 5.31
N THR A 71 15.68 -10.95 5.50
CA THR A 71 15.62 -12.11 4.62
C THR A 71 14.46 -12.03 3.64
N ARG A 72 13.40 -11.29 3.99
CA ARG A 72 12.25 -11.03 3.12
C ARG A 72 11.69 -9.65 3.37
N TRP A 73 11.25 -8.98 2.32
CA TRP A 73 10.53 -7.72 2.43
C TRP A 73 9.42 -7.66 1.37
N ASP A 74 8.18 -7.76 1.83
CA ASP A 74 7.00 -7.50 1.01
C ASP A 74 6.39 -6.15 1.39
N ARG A 75 5.75 -5.50 0.43
CA ARG A 75 5.07 -4.22 0.64
C ARG A 75 3.82 -4.17 -0.22
N VAL A 76 2.78 -3.52 0.29
CA VAL A 76 1.67 -3.04 -0.53
C VAL A 76 1.63 -1.53 -0.49
N ALA A 77 1.98 -0.88 -1.59
CA ALA A 77 1.93 0.57 -1.71
C ALA A 77 0.49 1.09 -1.79
N PRO A 78 0.21 2.34 -1.36
CA PRO A 78 -1.11 2.94 -1.50
C PRO A 78 -1.65 2.87 -2.94
N THR A 79 -0.78 3.10 -3.93
CA THR A 79 -1.14 3.05 -5.35
C THR A 79 -1.40 1.64 -5.86
N GLU A 80 -0.83 0.60 -5.25
CA GLU A 80 -1.04 -0.80 -5.64
C GLU A 80 -2.48 -1.24 -5.34
N TRP A 81 -3.09 -0.77 -4.25
CA TRP A 81 -4.53 -1.00 -4.00
C TRP A 81 -5.40 -0.35 -5.07
N THR A 82 -5.10 0.92 -5.38
CA THR A 82 -5.88 1.75 -6.29
C THR A 82 -5.79 1.27 -7.74
N HIS A 83 -4.61 0.86 -8.19
CA HIS A 83 -4.30 0.44 -9.56
C HIS A 83 -4.25 -1.09 -9.72
N HIS A 84 -4.66 -1.85 -8.70
CA HIS A 84 -4.87 -3.28 -8.83
C HIS A 84 -5.89 -3.54 -9.97
N PRO A 85 -5.82 -4.69 -10.68
CA PRO A 85 -6.84 -5.05 -11.68
C PRO A 85 -8.28 -5.06 -11.12
N ASP A 86 -8.41 -5.37 -9.83
CA ASP A 86 -9.66 -5.28 -9.06
C ASP A 86 -9.83 -3.96 -8.28
N GLY A 87 -8.94 -3.00 -8.50
CA GLY A 87 -8.91 -1.71 -7.84
C GLY A 87 -9.86 -0.70 -8.46
N VAL A 88 -9.96 0.47 -7.81
CA VAL A 88 -10.88 1.53 -8.22
C VAL A 88 -10.50 2.17 -9.56
N ALA A 89 -9.24 2.13 -9.97
CA ALA A 89 -8.81 2.61 -11.29
C ALA A 89 -9.50 1.81 -12.42
N THR A 90 -9.68 0.51 -12.24
CA THR A 90 -10.27 -0.39 -13.25
C THR A 90 -11.77 -0.55 -13.08
N ARG A 91 -12.27 -0.62 -11.85
CA ARG A 91 -13.70 -0.86 -11.58
C ARG A 91 -14.58 0.36 -11.80
N ALA A 92 -14.11 1.57 -11.44
CA ALA A 92 -14.95 2.77 -11.51
C ALA A 92 -15.38 3.15 -12.95
N PRO A 93 -14.53 2.99 -13.99
CA PRO A 93 -14.92 3.28 -15.38
C PRO A 93 -16.03 2.40 -15.95
N VAL A 94 -16.29 1.24 -15.35
CA VAL A 94 -17.29 0.28 -15.85
C VAL A 94 -18.68 0.93 -15.83
N GLY A 95 -19.32 0.98 -17.01
CA GLY A 95 -20.65 1.55 -17.18
C GLY A 95 -20.71 3.06 -17.38
N TRP A 96 -19.57 3.76 -17.49
CA TRP A 96 -19.58 5.16 -17.89
C TRP A 96 -20.11 5.35 -19.31
N PRO A 97 -20.85 6.43 -19.58
CA PRO A 97 -21.28 6.76 -20.94
C PRO A 97 -20.08 6.95 -21.86
N ALA A 98 -20.07 6.27 -23.01
CA ALA A 98 -18.96 6.33 -23.97
C ALA A 98 -18.62 7.77 -24.40
N ALA A 99 -19.65 8.62 -24.56
CA ALA A 99 -19.50 10.02 -24.92
C ALA A 99 -18.68 10.85 -23.91
N GLU A 100 -18.60 10.41 -22.65
CA GLU A 100 -17.88 11.11 -21.58
C GLU A 100 -16.69 10.31 -21.04
N ALA A 101 -16.44 9.11 -21.58
CA ALA A 101 -15.51 8.14 -21.00
C ALA A 101 -14.09 8.71 -20.86
N GLU A 102 -13.59 9.42 -21.88
CA GLU A 102 -12.23 9.96 -21.84
C GLU A 102 -12.10 11.06 -20.78
N ALA A 103 -13.02 12.02 -20.78
CA ALA A 103 -13.00 13.13 -19.82
C ALA A 103 -13.15 12.62 -18.38
N ARG A 104 -14.08 11.68 -18.14
CA ARG A 104 -14.27 11.07 -16.83
C ARG A 104 -13.06 10.25 -16.40
N ALA A 105 -12.45 9.47 -17.30
CA ALA A 105 -11.24 8.72 -16.99
C ALA A 105 -10.06 9.63 -16.66
N ARG A 106 -9.89 10.75 -17.36
CA ARG A 106 -8.85 11.75 -17.04
C ARG A 106 -9.05 12.33 -15.64
N TRP A 107 -10.26 12.75 -15.29
CA TRP A 107 -10.57 13.27 -13.96
C TRP A 107 -10.42 12.22 -12.87
N HIS A 108 -10.88 11.00 -13.13
CA HIS A 108 -10.74 9.88 -12.22
C HIS A 108 -9.27 9.59 -11.93
N MET A 109 -8.44 9.43 -12.96
CA MET A 109 -7.01 9.22 -12.78
C MET A 109 -6.34 10.38 -12.05
N ALA A 110 -6.74 11.63 -12.32
CA ALA A 110 -6.22 12.79 -11.57
C ALA A 110 -6.59 12.73 -10.08
N LEU A 111 -7.81 12.30 -9.73
CA LEU A 111 -8.25 12.12 -8.34
C LEU A 111 -7.46 11.01 -7.62
N LEU A 112 -7.04 9.98 -8.35
CA LEU A 112 -6.22 8.89 -7.81
C LEU A 112 -4.76 9.29 -7.58
N ASP A 113 -4.34 10.46 -8.06
CA ASP A 113 -3.02 11.07 -7.86
C ASP A 113 -1.84 10.10 -8.14
N PRO A 114 -1.74 9.58 -9.38
CA PRO A 114 -0.65 8.70 -9.78
C PRO A 114 0.68 9.46 -9.71
N CYS A 115 1.70 8.82 -9.14
CA CYS A 115 3.03 9.41 -8.99
C CYS A 115 3.90 9.33 -10.25
N VAL A 116 3.30 9.01 -11.40
CA VAL A 116 3.95 8.86 -12.70
C VAL A 116 3.12 9.57 -13.77
N PRO A 117 3.73 10.05 -14.86
CA PRO A 117 2.97 10.57 -16.00
C PRO A 117 1.97 9.55 -16.50
N PHE A 118 0.76 9.98 -16.82
CA PHE A 118 -0.29 9.11 -17.36
C PHE A 118 -0.96 9.73 -18.59
N GLY A 119 -1.50 8.86 -19.45
CA GLY A 119 -2.34 9.22 -20.58
C GLY A 119 -3.64 8.44 -20.52
N VAL A 120 -4.67 8.98 -21.15
CA VAL A 120 -5.96 8.32 -21.32
C VAL A 120 -6.28 8.29 -22.79
N THR A 121 -6.61 7.11 -23.30
CA THR A 121 -7.14 6.88 -24.63
C THR A 121 -8.43 6.09 -24.49
N VAL A 122 -9.41 6.37 -25.35
CA VAL A 122 -10.65 5.60 -25.42
C VAL A 122 -10.73 5.01 -26.81
N GLU A 123 -10.88 3.70 -26.87
CA GLU A 123 -11.08 2.97 -28.12
C GLU A 123 -12.56 2.61 -28.22
N GLY A 124 -13.19 3.00 -29.33
CA GLY A 124 -14.53 2.54 -29.67
C GLY A 124 -14.48 1.11 -30.22
N ALA A 125 -15.58 0.38 -30.03
CA ALA A 125 -15.86 -0.82 -30.83
C ALA A 125 -16.40 -0.42 -32.21
#